data_AF-A0A8T4PY01-F1
#
_entry.id   AF-A0A8T4PY01-F1
#
_cell.length_a   1.000
_cell.length_b   1.000
_cell.length_c   1.000
_cell.angle_alpha   90.00
_cell.angle_beta   90.00
_cell.angle_gamma   90.00
#
_symmetry.space_group_name_H-M   'P 1'
#
loop_
_entity.id
_entity.type
_entity.pdbx_description
1 polymer ?
#
loop_
_entity_poly.entity_id
_entity_poly.type
_entity_poly.pdbx_seq_one_letter_code
_entity_poly.pdbx_strand_id
1 'polypeptide(L)'
;YGKLPLVQLVPVEEMTFPLWEFEAKRFLEYAKELGIDPKIRPYRGVLDLQSNTFIVFNYHMNSKSCPLLKTDGKCSIYGKERAFVCNLFPLNRSPFLHVDSPLDKSIFGNCGGLETIPEKLDYKDNDKLVGQLYHSFGHTFLAAVQHDLVMEWSNKLILELMKAKKIRPAINYPRDKLLRRIQNTRQVDLFEFLVEIGHFTQQEADATIERFRNYEDAKERVKQVTGSL
;
A
#
# COMPACT_ATOMS: atom_id res chain seq x y z
N TYR A 1 6.94 -11.39 14.91
CA TYR A 1 7.72 -10.35 14.19
C TYR A 1 8.02 -9.21 15.15
N GLY A 2 9.28 -8.76 15.28
CA GLY A 2 9.60 -7.58 16.09
C GLY A 2 8.94 -6.30 15.53
N LYS A 3 8.80 -5.25 16.35
CA LYS A 3 8.26 -3.95 15.89
C LYS A 3 9.13 -3.43 14.74
N LEU A 4 8.57 -3.32 13.53
CA LEU A 4 9.24 -2.70 12.39
C LEU A 4 9.55 -1.22 12.70
N PRO A 5 10.67 -0.67 12.20
CA PRO A 5 11.06 0.70 12.48
C PRO A 5 10.32 1.73 11.61
N LEU A 6 9.05 1.46 11.30
CA LEU A 6 8.21 2.35 10.51
C LEU A 6 7.63 3.44 11.40
N VAL A 7 7.86 4.68 11.00
CA VAL A 7 7.35 5.87 11.65
C VAL A 7 6.08 6.29 10.93
N GLN A 8 4.97 6.35 11.67
CA GLN A 8 3.72 6.93 11.17
C GLN A 8 3.65 8.41 11.55
N LEU A 9 3.52 9.27 10.53
CA LEU A 9 3.60 10.72 10.70
C LEU A 9 2.28 11.34 11.20
N VAL A 10 1.15 10.79 10.77
CA VAL A 10 -0.20 11.26 11.13
C VAL A 10 -0.96 10.19 11.91
N PRO A 11 -1.88 10.54 12.83
CA PRO A 11 -2.75 9.57 13.51
C PRO A 11 -3.54 8.70 12.52
N VAL A 12 -3.94 7.49 12.91
CA VAL A 12 -4.71 6.59 12.02
C VAL A 12 -6.08 7.19 11.72
N GLU A 13 -6.64 7.90 12.69
CA GLU A 13 -7.95 8.55 12.65
C GLU A 13 -7.99 9.72 11.65
N GLU A 14 -6.82 10.29 11.33
CA GLU A 14 -6.66 11.38 10.36
C GLU A 14 -6.28 10.86 8.96
N MET A 15 -6.02 9.55 8.83
CA MET A 15 -5.69 8.93 7.55
C MET A 15 -6.96 8.72 6.72
N THR A 16 -7.01 9.30 5.52
CA THR A 16 -8.17 9.13 4.64
C THR A 16 -7.91 8.21 3.45
N PHE A 17 -6.77 8.34 2.76
CA PHE A 17 -6.45 7.51 1.58
C PHE A 17 -4.95 7.20 1.51
N PRO A 18 -4.49 6.01 1.97
CA PRO A 18 -3.10 5.60 1.81
C PRO A 18 -2.77 5.34 0.33
N LEU A 19 -1.57 5.71 -0.08
CA LEU A 19 -1.02 5.54 -1.42
C LEU A 19 0.40 4.98 -1.32
N TRP A 20 0.75 4.03 -2.18
CA TRP A 20 2.16 3.70 -2.43
C TRP A 20 2.85 4.83 -3.18
N GLU A 21 4.18 4.91 -3.11
CA GLU A 21 4.98 5.94 -3.78
C GLU A 21 4.62 6.10 -5.27
N PHE A 22 4.58 4.99 -6.02
CA PHE A 22 4.30 5.00 -7.45
C PHE A 22 2.84 5.39 -7.78
N GLU A 23 1.91 5.19 -6.83
CA GLU A 23 0.52 5.65 -6.95
C GLU A 23 0.44 7.14 -6.67
N ALA A 24 1.16 7.62 -5.65
CA ALA A 24 1.23 9.03 -5.29
C ALA A 24 1.77 9.88 -6.45
N LYS A 25 2.87 9.43 -7.09
CA LYS A 25 3.43 10.08 -8.30
C LYS A 25 2.41 10.17 -9.42
N ARG A 26 1.76 9.06 -9.76
CA ARG A 26 0.72 9.01 -10.80
C ARG A 26 -0.48 9.90 -10.47
N PHE A 27 -0.90 9.96 -9.21
CA PHE A 27 -2.00 10.82 -8.79
C PHE A 27 -1.64 12.31 -8.84
N LEU A 28 -0.40 12.67 -8.54
CA LEU A 28 0.09 14.04 -8.73
C LEU A 28 0.03 14.46 -10.21
N GLU A 29 0.40 13.57 -11.13
CA GLU A 29 0.29 13.80 -12.58
C GLU A 29 -1.18 14.00 -12.99
N TYR A 30 -2.07 13.10 -12.60
CA TYR A 30 -3.49 13.23 -12.91
C TYR A 30 -4.12 14.49 -12.32
N ALA A 31 -3.75 14.85 -11.10
CA ALA A 31 -4.27 16.05 -10.45
C ALA A 31 -3.76 17.32 -11.14
N LYS A 32 -2.50 17.33 -11.59
CA LYS A 32 -1.92 18.42 -12.40
C LYS A 32 -2.67 18.60 -13.72
N GLU A 33 -2.99 17.51 -14.42
CA GLU A 33 -3.81 17.58 -15.65
C GLU A 33 -5.20 18.18 -15.41
N LEU A 34 -5.76 17.94 -14.23
CA LEU A 34 -7.10 18.42 -13.85
C LEU A 34 -7.09 19.79 -13.17
N GLY A 35 -5.93 20.37 -12.89
CA GLY A 35 -5.81 21.62 -12.11
C GLY A 35 -6.28 21.49 -10.66
N ILE A 36 -6.18 20.29 -10.08
CA ILE A 36 -6.59 19.99 -8.71
C ILE A 36 -5.35 19.85 -7.82
N ASP A 37 -5.38 20.39 -6.60
CA ASP A 37 -4.41 20.04 -5.56
C ASP A 37 -4.84 18.72 -4.89
N PRO A 38 -4.09 17.61 -5.08
CA PRO A 38 -4.46 16.33 -4.50
C PRO A 38 -4.12 16.22 -3.01
N LYS A 39 -3.43 17.22 -2.43
CA LYS A 39 -3.02 17.27 -1.03
C LYS A 39 -2.24 16.04 -0.56
N ILE A 40 -1.43 15.46 -1.45
CA ILE A 40 -0.66 14.25 -1.15
C ILE A 40 0.52 14.61 -0.24
N ARG A 41 0.68 13.89 0.88
CA ARG A 41 1.75 14.09 1.87
C ARG A 41 2.36 12.75 2.30
N PRO A 42 3.63 12.72 2.73
CA PRO A 42 4.23 11.54 3.34
C PRO A 42 3.40 11.03 4.52
N TYR A 43 3.21 9.72 4.59
CA TYR A 43 2.39 9.06 5.62
C TYR A 43 3.25 8.21 6.55
N ARG A 44 4.02 7.29 5.97
CA ARG A 44 4.87 6.34 6.70
C ARG A 44 6.24 6.24 6.03
N GLY A 45 7.25 6.04 6.85
CA GLY A 45 8.62 5.89 6.36
C GLY A 45 9.59 5.48 7.45
N VAL A 46 10.87 5.43 7.10
CA VAL A 46 11.97 5.09 8.01
C VAL A 46 12.91 6.28 8.09
N LEU A 47 13.19 6.76 9.30
CA LEU A 47 14.29 7.69 9.52
C LEU A 47 15.60 6.89 9.64
N ASP A 48 16.47 6.99 8.64
CA ASP A 48 17.81 6.46 8.68
C ASP A 48 18.76 7.44 9.42
N LEU A 49 19.28 7.00 10.56
CA LEU A 49 20.20 7.77 11.38
C LEU A 49 21.64 7.77 10.84
N GLN A 50 21.96 6.93 9.84
CA GLN A 50 23.29 6.93 9.22
C GLN A 50 23.41 8.06 8.19
N SER A 51 22.49 8.11 7.22
CA SER A 51 22.45 9.17 6.20
C SER A 51 21.72 10.44 6.65
N ASN A 52 21.02 10.40 7.78
CA ASN A 52 20.10 11.47 8.21
C ASN A 52 19.06 11.77 7.12
N THR A 53 18.39 10.72 6.66
CA THR A 53 17.39 10.79 5.59
C THR A 53 16.11 10.09 6.05
N PHE A 54 14.96 10.69 5.76
CA PHE A 54 13.66 10.06 5.94
C PHE A 54 13.21 9.44 4.62
N ILE A 55 13.19 8.11 4.59
CA ILE A 55 12.82 7.32 3.42
C ILE A 55 11.31 7.10 3.47
N VAL A 56 10.58 7.69 2.52
CA VAL A 56 9.12 7.65 2.47
C VAL A 56 8.66 6.37 1.77
N PHE A 57 7.88 5.56 2.47
CA PHE A 57 7.32 4.31 1.93
C PHE A 57 5.92 4.51 1.35
N ASN A 58 5.12 5.30 2.06
CA ASN A 58 3.75 5.55 1.70
C ASN A 58 3.41 7.02 1.88
N TYR A 59 2.45 7.43 1.08
CA TYR A 59 1.82 8.72 1.11
C TYR A 59 0.37 8.58 1.55
N HIS A 60 -0.26 9.71 1.84
CA HIS A 60 -1.71 9.77 1.99
C HIS A 60 -2.24 11.05 1.36
N MET A 61 -3.51 11.04 0.96
CA MET A 61 -4.22 12.29 0.67
C MET A 61 -4.60 12.96 1.99
N ASN A 62 -4.09 14.16 2.23
CA ASN A 62 -4.42 14.95 3.40
C ASN A 62 -5.69 15.79 3.16
N SER A 63 -6.83 15.12 3.07
CA SER A 63 -8.13 15.74 2.84
C SER A 63 -9.24 14.93 3.48
N LYS A 64 -10.27 15.60 4.02
CA LYS A 64 -11.47 14.96 4.60
C LYS A 64 -12.27 14.15 3.57
N SER A 65 -12.27 14.59 2.32
CA SER A 65 -12.86 13.91 1.17
C SER A 65 -11.81 13.78 0.06
N CYS A 66 -11.92 12.75 -0.78
CA CYS A 66 -11.03 12.59 -1.93
C CYS A 66 -11.13 13.83 -2.83
N PRO A 67 -10.02 14.56 -3.10
CA PRO A 67 -10.05 15.76 -3.96
C PRO A 67 -10.47 15.47 -5.41
N LEU A 68 -10.41 14.21 -5.83
CA LEU A 68 -10.81 13.77 -7.17
C LEU A 68 -12.30 13.41 -7.26
N LEU A 69 -13.03 13.40 -6.14
CA LEU A 69 -14.47 13.16 -6.11
C LEU A 69 -15.21 14.42 -6.52
N LYS A 70 -15.98 14.33 -7.60
CA LYS A 70 -16.87 15.40 -8.07
C LYS A 70 -18.11 15.50 -7.20
N THR A 71 -18.80 16.64 -7.29
CA THR A 71 -20.05 16.91 -6.57
C THR A 71 -21.19 15.96 -6.95
N ASP A 72 -21.15 15.35 -8.15
CA ASP A 72 -22.10 14.34 -8.61
C ASP A 72 -21.75 12.91 -8.14
N GLY A 73 -20.76 12.76 -7.25
CA GLY A 73 -20.33 11.48 -6.71
C GLY A 73 -19.41 10.68 -7.64
N LYS A 74 -19.05 11.21 -8.81
CA LYS A 74 -18.16 10.52 -9.75
C LYS A 74 -16.70 10.84 -9.46
N CYS A 75 -15.84 9.85 -9.65
CA CYS A 75 -14.40 10.07 -9.59
C CYS A 75 -13.91 10.72 -10.90
N SER A 76 -13.17 11.81 -10.80
CA SER A 76 -12.60 12.54 -11.94
C SER A 76 -11.60 11.70 -12.75
N ILE A 77 -11.04 10.66 -12.13
CA ILE A 77 -10.09 9.74 -12.76
C ILE A 77 -10.67 8.32 -12.87
N TYR A 78 -12.00 8.17 -12.91
CA TYR A 78 -12.64 6.84 -12.88
C TYR A 78 -12.16 5.91 -14.00
N GLY A 79 -11.96 6.45 -15.22
CA GLY A 79 -11.45 5.71 -16.37
C GLY A 79 -9.93 5.57 -16.44
N LYS A 80 -9.20 6.03 -15.43
CA LYS A 80 -7.73 5.91 -15.34
C LYS A 80 -7.35 4.83 -14.33
N GLU A 81 -6.06 4.51 -14.27
CA GLU A 81 -5.52 3.59 -13.28
C GLU A 81 -5.61 4.18 -11.85
N ARG A 82 -6.64 3.78 -11.10
CA ARG A 82 -6.87 4.21 -9.70
C ARG A 82 -5.92 3.49 -8.74
N ALA A 83 -5.79 4.02 -7.52
CA ALA A 83 -4.98 3.40 -6.47
C ALA A 83 -5.60 2.08 -6.01
N PHE A 84 -4.78 1.17 -5.48
CA PHE A 84 -5.21 -0.10 -4.91
C PHE A 84 -6.28 0.10 -3.86
N VAL A 85 -6.14 1.10 -2.97
CA VAL A 85 -7.16 1.40 -1.96
C VAL A 85 -8.54 1.71 -2.56
N CYS A 86 -8.58 2.30 -3.76
CA CYS A 86 -9.82 2.56 -4.49
C CYS A 86 -10.36 1.31 -5.21
N ASN A 87 -9.48 0.38 -5.58
CA ASN A 87 -9.84 -0.83 -6.33
C ASN A 87 -10.13 -2.03 -5.41
N LEU A 88 -9.61 -2.05 -4.18
CA LEU A 88 -9.80 -3.14 -3.23
C LEU A 88 -11.19 -3.13 -2.58
N PHE A 89 -11.90 -2.00 -2.55
CA PHE A 89 -13.25 -1.98 -1.99
C PHE A 89 -14.16 -2.96 -2.77
N PRO A 90 -14.87 -3.86 -2.06
CA PRO A 90 -15.16 -3.79 -0.63
C PRO A 90 -14.30 -4.66 0.28
N LEU A 91 -13.24 -5.27 -0.23
CA LEU A 91 -12.27 -5.98 0.59
C LEU A 91 -11.42 -4.97 1.37
N ASN A 92 -11.01 -5.31 2.58
CA ASN A 92 -10.01 -4.57 3.36
C ASN A 92 -8.63 -5.22 3.26
N ARG A 93 -8.58 -6.53 3.00
CA ARG A 93 -7.39 -7.36 2.87
C ARG A 93 -7.74 -8.63 2.10
N SER A 94 -6.73 -9.37 1.65
CA SER A 94 -6.87 -10.70 1.07
C SER A 94 -6.59 -11.82 2.10
N PRO A 95 -6.95 -13.08 1.78
CA PRO A 95 -6.56 -14.26 2.57
C PRO A 95 -5.07 -14.52 2.67
N PHE A 96 -4.24 -13.86 1.85
CA PHE A 96 -2.80 -14.06 1.85
C PHE A 96 -2.08 -13.27 2.94
N LEU A 97 -2.69 -12.20 3.46
CA LEU A 97 -2.11 -11.45 4.57
C LEU A 97 -2.28 -12.23 5.87
N HIS A 98 -1.20 -12.88 6.29
CA HIS A 98 -1.16 -13.57 7.58
C HIS A 98 -1.20 -12.57 8.73
N VAL A 99 -2.32 -12.55 9.43
CA VAL A 99 -2.49 -11.86 10.72
C VAL A 99 -2.68 -12.88 11.83
N ASP A 100 -2.52 -12.46 13.09
CA ASP A 100 -2.72 -13.32 14.27
C ASP A 100 -4.20 -13.72 14.50
N SER A 101 -5.11 -13.33 13.61
CA SER A 101 -6.54 -13.61 13.70
C SER A 101 -7.00 -14.53 12.57
N PRO A 102 -7.92 -15.47 12.84
CA PRO A 102 -8.49 -16.31 11.79
C PRO A 102 -9.16 -15.46 10.70
N LEU A 103 -9.18 -16.02 9.50
CA LEU A 103 -9.92 -15.44 8.37
C LEU A 103 -11.42 -15.53 8.65
N ASP A 104 -12.10 -14.39 8.57
CA ASP A 104 -13.53 -14.27 8.79
C ASP A 104 -14.10 -13.09 7.97
N LYS A 105 -15.34 -12.70 8.25
CA LYS A 105 -16.04 -11.60 7.57
C LYS A 105 -15.31 -10.25 7.67
N SER A 106 -14.31 -10.08 8.55
CA SER A 106 -13.50 -8.85 8.67
C SER A 106 -12.66 -8.52 7.44
N ILE A 107 -12.49 -9.47 6.51
CA ILE A 107 -11.88 -9.18 5.21
C ILE A 107 -12.71 -8.20 4.37
N PHE A 108 -13.97 -7.96 4.73
CA PHE A 108 -14.84 -6.98 4.08
C PHE A 108 -14.98 -5.70 4.90
N GLY A 109 -15.07 -4.57 4.20
CA GLY A 109 -15.54 -3.31 4.76
C GLY A 109 -17.04 -3.34 5.03
N ASN A 110 -17.52 -2.39 5.83
CA ASN A 110 -18.94 -2.23 6.11
C ASN A 110 -19.66 -1.72 4.85
N CYS A 111 -20.37 -2.62 4.16
CA CYS A 111 -21.17 -2.30 2.98
C CYS A 111 -22.48 -3.09 3.02
N GLY A 112 -23.62 -2.40 3.12
CA GLY A 112 -24.94 -3.04 3.16
C GLY A 112 -25.25 -3.87 1.91
N GLY A 113 -24.64 -3.53 0.76
CA GLY A 113 -24.77 -4.32 -0.46
C GLY A 113 -24.09 -5.69 -0.42
N LEU A 114 -23.31 -5.99 0.62
CA LEU A 114 -22.58 -7.25 0.75
C LEU A 114 -23.19 -8.21 1.73
N GLU A 115 -24.25 -7.89 2.46
CA GLU A 115 -24.72 -8.69 3.62
C GLU A 115 -24.80 -10.20 3.35
N THR A 116 -25.14 -10.62 2.13
CA THR A 116 -25.30 -12.03 1.76
C THR A 116 -24.07 -12.73 1.19
N ILE A 117 -23.05 -12.00 0.71
CA ILE A 117 -21.87 -12.59 0.04
C ILE A 117 -20.92 -13.21 1.07
N PRO A 118 -20.47 -12.51 2.12
CA PRO A 118 -19.57 -13.05 3.14
C PRO A 118 -20.13 -14.29 3.84
N GLU A 119 -21.44 -14.52 3.85
CA GLU A 119 -22.06 -15.69 4.49
C GLU A 119 -21.93 -16.97 3.66
N LYS A 120 -21.75 -16.84 2.34
CA LYS A 120 -21.65 -17.96 1.41
C LYS A 120 -20.21 -18.43 1.17
N LEU A 121 -19.24 -17.72 1.74
CA LEU A 121 -17.81 -18.00 1.59
C LEU A 121 -17.35 -19.08 2.56
N ASP A 122 -16.42 -19.91 2.09
CA ASP A 122 -15.84 -20.99 2.87
C ASP A 122 -14.54 -20.54 3.55
N TYR A 123 -14.62 -19.99 4.76
CA TYR A 123 -13.43 -19.52 5.49
C TYR A 123 -12.55 -20.65 6.06
N LYS A 124 -12.98 -21.91 5.95
CA LYS A 124 -12.23 -23.06 6.47
C LYS A 124 -11.27 -23.65 5.44
N ASP A 125 -11.62 -23.52 4.16
CA ASP A 125 -10.82 -23.97 3.02
C ASP A 125 -10.27 -22.76 2.27
N ASN A 126 -8.99 -22.46 2.46
CA ASN A 126 -8.35 -21.28 1.88
C ASN A 126 -8.34 -21.30 0.35
N ASP A 127 -8.17 -22.46 -0.27
CA ASP A 127 -8.05 -22.56 -1.73
C ASP A 127 -9.41 -22.30 -2.38
N LYS A 128 -10.45 -22.88 -1.79
CA LYS A 128 -11.84 -22.63 -2.17
C LYS A 128 -12.24 -21.17 -1.92
N LEU A 129 -11.85 -20.58 -0.79
CA LEU A 129 -12.10 -19.17 -0.48
C LEU A 129 -11.48 -18.26 -1.54
N VAL A 130 -10.22 -18.48 -1.90
CA VAL A 130 -9.52 -17.69 -2.92
C VAL A 130 -10.24 -17.80 -4.27
N GLY A 131 -10.65 -19.00 -4.67
CA GLY A 131 -11.45 -19.21 -5.88
C GLY A 131 -12.79 -18.47 -5.87
N GLN A 132 -13.53 -18.54 -4.75
CA GLN A 132 -14.80 -17.83 -4.58
C GLN A 132 -14.64 -16.30 -4.60
N LEU A 133 -13.60 -15.77 -3.94
CA LEU A 133 -13.30 -14.35 -3.92
C LEU A 133 -12.89 -13.84 -5.30
N TYR A 134 -12.02 -14.57 -6.00
CA TYR A 134 -11.64 -14.21 -7.37
C TYR A 134 -12.84 -14.25 -8.32
N HIS A 135 -13.69 -15.27 -8.23
CA HIS A 135 -14.90 -15.36 -9.05
C HIS A 135 -15.88 -14.20 -8.77
N SER A 136 -16.05 -13.83 -7.50
CA SER A 136 -17.04 -12.82 -7.08
C SER A 136 -16.57 -11.38 -7.31
N PHE A 137 -15.28 -11.12 -7.19
CA PHE A 137 -14.72 -9.76 -7.17
C PHE A 137 -13.67 -9.49 -8.26
N GLY A 138 -13.16 -10.52 -8.94
CA GLY A 138 -12.23 -10.41 -10.07
C GLY A 138 -11.06 -9.46 -9.79
N HIS A 139 -11.01 -8.35 -10.53
CA HIS A 139 -9.96 -7.34 -10.40
C HIS A 139 -9.88 -6.71 -9.00
N THR A 140 -11.02 -6.51 -8.32
CA THR A 140 -11.05 -6.00 -6.94
C THR A 140 -10.31 -6.94 -5.99
N PHE A 141 -10.46 -8.25 -6.16
CA PHE A 141 -9.71 -9.23 -5.38
C PHE A 141 -8.22 -9.18 -5.70
N LEU A 142 -7.83 -9.11 -6.98
CA LEU A 142 -6.42 -8.96 -7.36
C LEU A 142 -5.79 -7.70 -6.74
N ALA A 143 -6.53 -6.60 -6.62
CA ALA A 143 -6.04 -5.40 -5.95
C ALA A 143 -5.82 -5.59 -4.44
N ALA A 144 -6.71 -6.31 -3.76
CA ALA A 144 -6.50 -6.66 -2.36
C ALA A 144 -5.25 -7.55 -2.18
N VAL A 145 -5.09 -8.57 -3.03
CA VAL A 145 -3.91 -9.46 -3.00
C VAL A 145 -2.63 -8.67 -3.27
N GLN A 146 -2.61 -7.82 -4.30
CA GLN A 146 -1.42 -7.03 -4.65
C GLN A 146 -1.07 -6.04 -3.53
N HIS A 147 -2.06 -5.40 -2.91
CA HIS A 147 -1.83 -4.50 -1.78
C HIS A 147 -1.12 -5.22 -0.63
N ASP A 148 -1.57 -6.43 -0.28
CA ASP A 148 -0.96 -7.23 0.78
C ASP A 148 0.46 -7.66 0.42
N LEU A 149 0.69 -8.13 -0.81
CA LEU A 149 2.00 -8.54 -1.29
C LEU A 149 3.01 -7.39 -1.31
N VAL A 150 2.60 -6.18 -1.71
CA VAL A 150 3.46 -4.99 -1.65
C VAL A 150 3.78 -4.61 -0.20
N MET A 151 2.82 -4.76 0.72
CA MET A 151 3.05 -4.52 2.14
C MET A 151 4.06 -5.52 2.73
N GLU A 152 3.91 -6.81 2.42
CA GLU A 152 4.88 -7.83 2.82
C GLU A 152 6.27 -7.60 2.22
N TRP A 153 6.33 -7.29 0.93
CA TRP A 153 7.57 -6.98 0.22
C TRP A 153 8.28 -5.80 0.89
N SER A 154 7.55 -4.72 1.19
CA SER A 154 8.10 -3.53 1.87
C SER A 154 8.67 -3.87 3.24
N ASN A 155 7.97 -4.71 4.00
CA ASN A 155 8.43 -5.15 5.32
C ASN A 155 9.70 -6.02 5.23
N LYS A 156 9.75 -6.95 4.27
CA LYS A 156 10.93 -7.79 4.01
C LYS A 156 12.12 -6.94 3.58
N LEU A 157 11.91 -5.98 2.69
CA LEU A 157 12.93 -5.05 2.20
C LEU A 157 13.54 -4.24 3.35
N ILE A 158 12.74 -3.68 4.27
CA ILE A 158 13.29 -2.95 5.43
C ILE A 158 14.23 -3.84 6.24
N LEU A 159 13.81 -5.07 6.53
CA LEU A 159 14.61 -6.01 7.29
C LEU A 159 15.89 -6.40 6.54
N GLU A 160 15.83 -6.55 5.22
CA GLU A 160 16.99 -6.83 4.38
C GLU A 160 17.99 -5.67 4.41
N LEU A 161 17.53 -4.44 4.19
CA LEU A 161 18.38 -3.25 4.25
C LEU A 161 19.05 -3.08 5.62
N MET A 162 18.32 -3.39 6.70
CA MET A 162 18.87 -3.39 8.06
C MET A 162 19.95 -4.46 8.23
N LYS A 163 19.69 -5.71 7.80
CA LYS A 163 20.66 -6.82 7.91
C LYS A 163 21.93 -6.55 7.10
N ALA A 164 21.77 -5.97 5.91
CA ALA A 164 22.87 -5.55 5.05
C ALA A 164 23.57 -4.27 5.53
N LYS A 165 23.12 -3.66 6.65
CA LYS A 165 23.63 -2.38 7.19
C LYS A 165 23.58 -1.23 6.18
N LYS A 166 22.64 -1.28 5.23
CA LYS A 166 22.38 -0.19 4.27
C LYS A 166 21.57 0.94 4.90
N ILE A 167 20.82 0.64 5.96
CA ILE A 167 20.11 1.64 6.78
C ILE A 167 20.33 1.37 8.27
N ARG A 168 20.28 2.44 9.08
CA ARG A 168 20.27 2.41 10.54
C ARG A 168 19.01 3.12 11.06
N PRO A 169 17.88 2.42 11.18
CA PRO A 169 16.61 3.05 11.55
C PRO A 169 16.60 3.63 12.96
N ALA A 170 15.84 4.71 13.16
CA ALA A 170 15.63 5.33 14.47
C ALA A 170 14.68 4.52 15.38
N ILE A 171 15.16 3.39 15.89
CA ILE A 171 14.40 2.53 16.81
C ILE A 171 14.39 3.12 18.23
N ASN A 172 13.25 3.02 18.93
CA ASN A 172 13.06 3.52 20.30
C ASN A 172 13.33 5.03 20.48
N TYR A 173 13.21 5.82 19.41
CA TYR A 173 13.37 7.26 19.47
C TYR A 173 12.11 7.93 20.04
N PRO A 174 12.22 8.91 20.97
CA PRO A 174 11.05 9.63 21.46
C PRO A 174 10.29 10.31 20.33
N ARG A 175 8.97 10.09 20.24
CA ARG A 175 8.15 10.48 19.09
C ARG A 175 8.27 11.97 18.73
N ASP A 176 8.22 12.87 19.71
CA ASP A 176 8.30 14.31 19.43
C ASP A 176 9.67 14.72 18.88
N LYS A 177 10.75 14.13 19.38
CA LYS A 177 12.10 14.36 18.86
C LYS A 177 12.25 13.76 17.46
N LEU A 178 11.65 12.59 17.22
CA LEU A 178 11.65 11.90 15.94
C LEU A 178 10.97 12.75 14.87
N LEU A 179 9.77 13.24 15.14
CA LEU A 179 9.01 14.08 14.21
C LEU A 179 9.73 15.39 13.90
N ARG A 180 10.27 16.08 14.92
CA ARG A 180 11.10 17.29 14.71
C ARG A 180 12.32 16.99 13.85
N ARG A 181 12.96 15.84 14.02
CA ARG A 181 14.11 15.47 13.19
C ARG A 181 13.69 15.22 11.75
N ILE A 182 12.62 14.46 11.52
CA ILE A 182 12.08 14.20 10.18
C ILE A 182 11.74 15.50 9.43
N GLN A 183 11.17 16.49 10.12
CA GLN A 183 10.87 17.81 9.54
C GLN A 183 12.12 18.56 9.04
N ASN A 184 13.29 18.29 9.63
CA ASN A 184 14.54 19.00 9.35
C ASN A 184 15.56 18.14 8.58
N THR A 185 15.12 17.02 8.00
CA THR A 185 15.99 16.05 7.33
C THR A 185 15.62 15.92 5.86
N ARG A 186 16.56 15.48 5.03
CA ARG A 186 16.26 15.15 3.62
C ARG A 186 15.15 14.09 3.59
N GLN A 187 14.13 14.32 2.78
CA GLN A 187 13.11 13.31 2.48
C GLN A 187 13.36 12.77 1.08
N VAL A 188 13.25 11.46 0.94
CA VAL A 188 13.49 10.75 -0.31
C VAL A 188 12.45 9.67 -0.48
N ASP A 189 12.06 9.43 -1.71
CA ASP A 189 11.20 8.32 -2.09
C ASP A 189 11.90 6.97 -1.91
N LEU A 190 11.15 5.90 -1.64
CA LEU A 190 11.71 4.57 -1.43
C LEU A 190 12.50 4.10 -2.66
N PHE A 191 11.91 4.12 -3.85
CA PHE A 191 12.58 3.63 -5.04
C PHE A 191 13.77 4.50 -5.44
N GLU A 192 13.66 5.83 -5.28
CA GLU A 192 14.81 6.74 -5.47
C GLU A 192 15.94 6.37 -4.50
N PHE A 193 15.65 6.19 -3.22
CA PHE A 193 16.64 5.78 -2.23
C PHE A 193 17.29 4.43 -2.56
N LEU A 194 16.51 3.44 -2.98
CA LEU A 194 17.05 2.12 -3.38
C LEU A 194 18.01 2.23 -4.56
N VAL A 195 17.75 3.13 -5.50
CA VAL A 195 18.66 3.42 -6.61
C VAL A 195 19.90 4.16 -6.13
N GLU A 196 19.76 5.18 -5.28
CA GLU A 196 20.88 5.97 -4.76
C GLU A 196 21.91 5.13 -4.00
N ILE A 197 21.45 4.14 -3.22
CA ILE A 197 22.33 3.25 -2.45
C ILE A 197 22.84 2.05 -3.26
N GLY A 198 22.53 1.98 -4.55
CA GLY A 198 22.86 0.85 -5.42
C GLY A 198 22.25 -0.46 -4.95
N HIS A 199 21.07 -0.43 -4.32
CA HIS A 199 20.29 -1.63 -4.04
C HIS A 199 19.55 -2.10 -5.29
N PHE A 200 18.99 -1.16 -6.06
CA PHE A 200 18.47 -1.38 -7.40
C PHE A 200 19.20 -0.50 -8.42
N THR A 201 19.23 -0.96 -9.67
CA THR A 201 19.36 -0.08 -10.83
C THR A 201 18.03 0.62 -11.11
N GLN A 202 18.05 1.72 -11.88
CA GLN A 202 16.82 2.39 -12.30
C GLN A 202 15.87 1.42 -13.03
N GLN A 203 16.42 0.56 -13.89
CA GLN A 203 15.66 -0.42 -14.64
C GLN A 203 14.96 -1.44 -13.73
N GLU A 204 15.62 -1.91 -12.67
CA GLU A 204 15.01 -2.84 -11.69
C GLU A 204 13.92 -2.16 -10.85
N ALA A 205 14.11 -0.90 -10.50
CA ALA A 205 13.10 -0.10 -9.81
C ALA A 205 11.84 0.07 -10.68
N ASP A 206 12.02 0.47 -11.95
CA ASP A 206 10.93 0.66 -12.90
C ASP A 206 10.20 -0.67 -13.19
N ALA A 207 10.94 -1.76 -13.40
CA ALA A 207 10.35 -3.09 -13.60
C ALA A 207 9.56 -3.57 -12.38
N THR A 208 10.03 -3.29 -11.16
CA THR A 208 9.31 -3.63 -9.93
C THR A 208 8.01 -2.84 -9.80
N ILE A 209 8.05 -1.54 -10.08
CA ILE A 209 6.86 -0.68 -10.08
C ILE A 209 5.84 -1.17 -11.11
N GLU A 210 6.30 -1.52 -12.32
CA GLU A 210 5.43 -2.01 -13.38
C GLU A 210 4.79 -3.35 -13.03
N ARG A 211 5.57 -4.27 -12.45
CA ARG A 211 5.06 -5.56 -11.92
C ARG A 211 3.94 -5.34 -10.90
N PHE A 212 4.12 -4.38 -9.99
CA PHE A 212 3.08 -4.02 -9.02
C PHE A 212 1.84 -3.44 -9.68
N ARG A 213 1.99 -2.50 -10.61
CA ARG A 213 0.88 -1.88 -11.36
C ARG A 213 0.06 -2.90 -12.16
N ASN A 214 0.73 -3.90 -12.72
CA ASN A 214 0.10 -4.93 -13.55
C ASN A 214 -0.50 -6.10 -12.77
N TYR A 215 -0.46 -6.05 -11.43
CA TYR A 215 -0.96 -7.10 -10.54
C TYR A 215 -0.30 -8.46 -10.82
N GLU A 216 0.95 -8.46 -11.30
CA GLU A 216 1.61 -9.70 -11.74
C GLU A 216 1.82 -10.67 -10.57
N ASP A 217 2.30 -10.17 -9.42
CA ASP A 217 2.50 -10.98 -8.22
C ASP A 217 1.17 -11.53 -7.70
N ALA A 218 0.10 -10.73 -7.73
CA ALA A 218 -1.23 -11.16 -7.35
C ALA A 218 -1.80 -12.24 -8.27
N LYS A 219 -1.65 -12.08 -9.59
CA LYS A 219 -2.06 -13.09 -10.57
C LYS A 219 -1.29 -14.38 -10.36
N GLU A 220 0.03 -14.32 -10.22
CA GLU A 220 0.82 -15.52 -9.95
C GLU A 220 0.36 -16.22 -8.67
N ARG A 221 0.17 -15.47 -7.59
CA ARG A 221 -0.25 -16.01 -6.29
C ARG A 221 -1.62 -16.67 -6.34
N VAL A 222 -2.60 -16.04 -7.01
CA VAL A 222 -3.95 -16.61 -7.18
C VAL A 222 -3.89 -17.86 -8.08
N LYS A 223 -3.06 -17.86 -9.12
CA LYS A 223 -2.90 -19.00 -10.03
C LYS A 223 -2.29 -20.22 -9.33
N GLN A 224 -1.31 -19.99 -8.46
CA GLN A 224 -0.69 -21.05 -7.66
C GLN A 224 -1.69 -21.78 -6.76
N VAL A 225 -2.70 -21.07 -6.25
CA VAL A 225 -3.73 -21.62 -5.36
C VAL A 225 -4.87 -22.27 -6.12
N THR A 226 -5.37 -21.60 -7.15
CA THR A 226 -6.60 -22.00 -7.86
C THR A 226 -6.34 -22.89 -9.07
N GLY A 227 -5.07 -23.02 -9.50
CA GLY A 227 -4.68 -23.75 -10.71
C GLY A 227 -5.13 -23.10 -12.02
N SER A 228 -5.84 -21.96 -12.00
CA SER A 228 -6.38 -21.30 -13.20
C SER A 228 -6.39 -19.79 -13.08
N LEU A 229 -5.92 -19.12 -14.14
CA LEU A 229 -5.98 -17.68 -14.36
C LEU A 229 -5.77 -17.38 -15.83
#